data_AF-A0A2D7PL02-F1
#
_entry.id   AF-A0A2D7PL02-F1
#
_cell.length_a   1.000
_cell.length_b   1.000
_cell.length_c   1.000
_cell.angle_alpha   90.00
_cell.angle_beta   90.00
_cell.angle_gamma   90.00
#
_symmetry.space_group_name_H-M   'P 1'
#
loop_
_entity.id
_entity.type
_entity.pdbx_description
1 polymer ?
#
loop_
_entity_poly.entity_id
_entity_poly.type
_entity_poly.pdbx_seq_one_letter_code
_entity_poly.pdbx_strand_id
1 'polypeptide(L)'
;MTGQTGGTASKLWSGARIFWHWAVRRSEVLPYPPMEISIEPTNRCNFACKFCPQSSPSHFDQIPASAIEPDAVEKLLQKIRESGAGSDLMHWTLDGEPFMNKRFHENFEVARRYGFTKHHFATNAMLI
;
A
#
# COMPACT_ATOMS: atom_id res chain seq x y z
N MET A 1 -2.86 2.06 21.80
CA MET A 1 -2.44 2.02 20.38
C MET A 1 -1.16 2.84 20.24
N THR A 2 -0.03 2.24 20.61
CA THR A 2 1.29 2.88 20.47
C THR A 2 1.80 2.57 19.08
N GLY A 3 1.72 3.56 18.17
CA GLY A 3 2.49 3.50 16.94
C GLY A 3 3.95 3.28 17.31
N GLN A 4 4.55 2.17 16.89
CA GLN A 4 5.96 1.94 17.10
C GLN A 4 6.73 2.92 16.23
N THR A 5 7.02 4.11 16.77
CA THR A 5 8.10 4.96 16.29
C THR A 5 9.41 4.26 16.67
N GLY A 6 9.74 3.20 15.94
CA GLY A 6 10.93 2.39 16.17
C GLY A 6 12.18 3.27 16.07
N GLY A 7 12.84 3.48 17.21
CA GLY A 7 14.13 4.16 17.28
C GLY A 7 15.18 3.46 16.42
N THR A 8 16.34 4.09 16.22
CA THR A 8 17.42 3.61 15.35
C THR A 8 17.80 2.14 15.64
N ALA A 9 17.82 1.74 16.91
CA ALA A 9 18.08 0.36 17.33
C ALA A 9 17.02 -0.65 16.83
N SER A 10 15.74 -0.28 16.82
CA SER A 10 14.65 -1.12 16.32
C SER A 10 14.75 -1.31 14.80
N LYS A 11 15.14 -0.27 14.07
CA LYS A 11 15.37 -0.36 12.62
C LYS A 11 16.56 -1.24 12.27
N LEU A 12 17.67 -1.11 13.00
CA LEU A 12 18.85 -1.96 12.83
C LEU A 12 18.53 -3.44 13.08
N TRP A 13 17.76 -3.73 14.14
CA TRP A 13 17.30 -5.09 14.43
C TRP A 13 16.43 -5.66 13.31
N SER A 14 15.44 -4.90 12.84
CA SER A 14 14.59 -5.31 11.71
C SER A 14 15.41 -5.57 10.46
N GLY A 15 16.38 -4.70 10.15
CA GLY A 15 17.30 -4.87 9.02
C GLY A 15 18.15 -6.13 9.13
N ALA A 16 18.76 -6.38 10.30
CA ALA A 16 19.55 -7.59 10.55
C ALA A 16 18.70 -8.86 10.44
N ARG A 17 17.48 -8.84 10.97
CA ARG A 17 16.53 -9.96 10.87
C ARG A 17 16.11 -10.22 9.43
N ILE A 18 15.83 -9.17 8.65
CA ILE A 18 15.52 -9.29 7.22
C ILE A 18 16.71 -9.92 6.49
N PHE A 19 17.91 -9.38 6.68
CA PHE A 19 19.12 -9.90 6.03
C PHE A 19 19.37 -11.36 6.38
N TRP A 20 19.22 -11.75 7.65
CA TRP A 20 19.36 -13.13 8.08
C TRP A 20 18.39 -14.06 7.35
N HIS A 21 17.11 -13.72 7.31
CA HIS A 21 16.10 -14.56 6.66
C HIS A 21 16.20 -14.58 5.14
N TRP A 22 16.63 -13.47 4.53
CA TRP A 22 16.82 -13.35 3.08
C TRP A 22 18.13 -13.99 2.60
N ALA A 23 19.27 -13.52 3.10
CA ALA A 23 20.59 -13.87 2.56
C ALA A 23 21.13 -15.18 3.13
N VAL A 24 20.95 -15.41 4.43
CA VAL A 24 21.57 -16.55 5.14
C VAL A 24 20.65 -17.76 5.15
N ARG A 25 19.44 -17.59 5.69
CA ARG A 25 18.51 -18.69 5.92
C ARG A 25 17.60 -19.02 4.73
N ARG A 26 17.54 -18.13 3.72
CA ARG A 26 16.69 -18.24 2.52
C ARG A 26 15.27 -18.73 2.86
N SER A 27 14.65 -18.08 3.84
CA SER A 27 13.35 -18.52 4.35
C SER A 27 12.25 -18.25 3.33
N GLU A 28 11.41 -19.25 3.06
CA GLU A 28 10.20 -19.09 2.25
C GLU A 28 9.05 -18.48 3.05
N VAL A 29 8.97 -18.81 4.35
CA VAL A 29 8.00 -18.24 5.29
C VAL A 29 8.73 -17.36 6.30
N LEU A 30 8.34 -16.09 6.35
CA LEU A 30 8.97 -15.10 7.22
C LEU A 30 8.28 -15.05 8.60
N PRO A 31 9.02 -14.99 9.71
CA PRO A 31 8.44 -14.95 11.06
C PRO A 31 8.03 -13.53 11.48
N TYR A 32 7.70 -12.67 10.53
CA TYR A 32 7.35 -11.27 10.77
C TYR A 32 6.38 -10.75 9.72
N PRO A 33 5.53 -9.77 10.08
CA PRO A 33 4.56 -9.20 9.16
C PRO A 33 5.24 -8.38 8.03
N PRO A 34 4.50 -8.06 6.96
CA PRO A 34 4.99 -7.18 5.89
C PRO A 34 5.52 -5.85 6.42
N MET A 35 6.62 -5.38 5.82
CA MET A 35 7.24 -4.10 6.15
C MET A 35 6.55 -2.93 5.44
N GLU A 36 6.10 -3.17 4.22
CA GLU A 36 5.40 -2.20 3.38
C GLU A 36 4.01 -2.73 3.05
N ILE A 37 3.06 -1.80 2.98
CA ILE A 37 1.66 -2.08 2.68
C ILE A 37 1.29 -1.13 1.55
N SER A 38 0.78 -1.70 0.46
CA SER A 38 0.21 -0.94 -0.64
C SER A 38 -1.26 -1.27 -0.80
N ILE A 39 -2.08 -0.25 -1.04
CA ILE A 39 -3.49 -0.38 -1.40
C ILE A 39 -3.70 0.38 -2.70
N GLU A 40 -4.29 -0.29 -3.68
CA GLU A 40 -4.70 0.32 -4.93
C GLU A 40 -5.90 1.25 -4.72
N PRO A 41 -5.79 2.55 -5.04
CA PRO A 41 -6.93 3.46 -4.92
C PRO A 41 -7.99 3.21 -5.99
N THR A 42 -7.56 2.93 -7.23
CA THR A 42 -8.41 2.60 -8.38
C THR A 42 -7.54 2.07 -9.51
N ASN A 43 -8.04 1.13 -10.31
CA ASN A 43 -7.38 0.65 -11.52
C ASN A 43 -7.65 1.53 -12.77
N ARG A 44 -8.30 2.69 -12.61
CA ARG A 44 -8.57 3.64 -13.70
C ARG A 44 -7.43 4.64 -13.84
N CYS A 45 -6.98 4.88 -15.06
CA CYS A 45 -6.01 5.93 -15.38
C CYS A 45 -6.59 6.90 -16.41
N ASN A 46 -6.23 8.18 -16.30
CA ASN A 46 -6.50 9.21 -17.31
C ASN A 46 -5.52 9.17 -18.50
N PHE A 47 -4.45 8.37 -18.41
CA PHE A 47 -3.45 8.16 -19.46
C PHE A 47 -3.51 6.74 -20.03
N ALA A 48 -2.99 6.57 -21.25
CA ALA A 48 -2.78 5.28 -21.91
C ALA A 48 -1.29 5.12 -22.30
N CYS A 49 -0.42 5.02 -21.29
CA CYS A 49 1.03 4.97 -21.47
C CYS A 49 1.46 3.71 -22.22
N LYS A 50 2.27 3.83 -23.29
CA LYS A 50 2.71 2.70 -24.14
C LYS A 50 3.41 1.57 -23.39
N PHE A 51 4.05 1.86 -22.26
CA PHE A 51 4.78 0.90 -21.45
C PHE A 51 3.95 0.34 -20.28
N CYS A 52 2.73 0.85 -20.06
CA CYS A 52 1.90 0.47 -18.92
C CYS A 52 1.02 -0.74 -19.26
N PRO A 53 1.11 -1.85 -18.51
CA PRO A 53 0.26 -3.02 -18.74
C PRO A 53 -1.25 -2.71 -18.65
N GLN A 54 -1.64 -1.81 -17.75
CA GLN A 54 -3.02 -1.36 -17.57
C GLN A 54 -3.58 -0.67 -18.83
N SER A 55 -2.73 -0.08 -19.67
CA SER A 55 -3.15 0.61 -20.91
C SER A 55 -3.50 -0.35 -22.06
N SER A 56 -3.44 -1.67 -21.83
CA SER A 56 -3.94 -2.65 -22.79
C SER A 56 -5.45 -2.44 -23.05
N PRO A 57 -5.91 -2.44 -24.32
CA PRO A 57 -7.33 -2.30 -24.65
C PRO A 57 -8.22 -3.36 -23.99
N SER A 58 -7.66 -4.55 -23.73
CA SER A 58 -8.38 -5.67 -23.12
C SER A 58 -8.26 -5.71 -21.59
N HIS A 59 -7.64 -4.71 -20.95
CA HIS A 59 -7.43 -4.74 -19.50
C HIS A 59 -8.76 -4.85 -18.74
N PHE A 60 -9.73 -4.01 -19.09
CA PHE A 60 -11.03 -3.98 -18.43
C PHE A 60 -11.97 -5.12 -18.82
N ASP A 61 -11.63 -5.90 -19.85
CA ASP A 61 -12.32 -7.16 -20.17
C ASP A 61 -11.96 -8.26 -19.15
N GLN A 62 -10.76 -8.19 -18.58
CA GLN A 62 -10.25 -9.16 -17.61
C GLN A 62 -10.48 -8.71 -16.16
N ILE A 63 -10.31 -7.41 -15.90
CA ILE A 63 -10.40 -6.83 -14.55
C ILE A 63 -11.37 -5.64 -14.60
N PRO A 64 -12.58 -5.77 -14.02
CA PRO A 64 -13.55 -4.68 -14.02
C PRO A 64 -13.01 -3.40 -13.41
N ALA A 65 -13.41 -2.26 -13.99
CA ALA A 65 -12.99 -0.96 -13.50
C ALA A 65 -13.57 -0.69 -12.10
N SER A 66 -12.70 -0.44 -11.13
CA SER A 66 -13.05 -0.34 -9.71
C SER A 66 -12.25 0.76 -9.01
N ALA A 67 -12.79 1.24 -7.88
CA ALA A 67 -12.12 2.15 -6.97
C ALA A 67 -12.40 1.65 -5.55
N ILE A 68 -11.41 1.71 -4.68
CA ILE A 68 -11.58 1.27 -3.30
C ILE A 68 -12.36 2.31 -2.50
N GLU A 69 -13.37 1.83 -1.78
CA GLU A 69 -14.21 2.65 -0.92
C GLU A 69 -13.63 2.73 0.50
N PRO A 70 -13.87 3.83 1.25
CA PRO A 70 -13.35 4.00 2.60
C PRO A 70 -13.70 2.87 3.57
N ASP A 71 -14.91 2.31 3.48
CA ASP A 71 -15.33 1.17 4.30
C ASP A 71 -14.52 -0.11 4.02
N ALA A 72 -14.10 -0.30 2.77
CA ALA A 72 -13.25 -1.43 2.38
C ALA A 72 -11.81 -1.21 2.88
N VAL A 73 -11.30 0.03 2.79
CA VAL A 73 -10.02 0.41 3.40
C VAL A 73 -10.06 0.12 4.91
N GLU A 74 -11.10 0.56 5.61
CA GLU A 74 -11.24 0.34 7.06
C GLU A 74 -11.16 -1.14 7.42
N LYS A 75 -11.92 -1.99 6.73
CA LYS A 75 -11.90 -3.44 6.93
C LYS A 75 -10.52 -4.06 6.68
N LEU A 76 -9.80 -3.60 5.64
CA LEU A 76 -8.45 -4.08 5.34
C LEU A 76 -7.46 -3.67 6.43
N LEU A 77 -7.48 -2.39 6.83
CA LEU A 77 -6.54 -1.86 7.80
C LEU A 77 -6.77 -2.43 9.20
N GLN A 78 -8.02 -2.70 9.57
CA GLN A 78 -8.34 -3.43 10.79
C GLN A 78 -7.62 -4.80 10.81
N LYS A 79 -7.80 -5.62 9.77
CA LYS A 79 -7.17 -6.94 9.68
C LYS A 79 -5.64 -6.86 9.67
N ILE A 80 -5.09 -5.86 8.99
CA ILE A 80 -3.64 -5.60 8.98
C ILE A 80 -3.14 -5.31 10.39
N ARG A 81 -3.85 -4.49 11.18
CA ARG A 81 -3.46 -4.22 12.57
C ARG A 81 -3.63 -5.44 13.46
N GLU A 82 -4.69 -6.22 13.28
CA GLU A 82 -4.89 -7.49 14.00
C GLU A 82 -3.77 -8.51 13.71
N SER A 83 -3.16 -8.47 12.51
CA SER A 83 -2.00 -9.31 12.17
C SER A 83 -0.70 -8.94 12.90
N GLY A 84 -0.67 -7.80 13.60
CA GLY A 84 0.53 -7.27 14.26
C GLY A 84 1.45 -6.46 13.34
N ALA A 85 1.02 -6.15 12.11
CA ALA A 85 1.78 -5.28 11.21
C ALA A 85 1.88 -3.86 11.78
N GLY A 86 3.11 -3.42 12.03
CA GLY A 86 3.42 -2.15 12.71
C GLY A 86 3.81 -0.99 11.80
N SER A 87 3.73 -1.13 10.47
CA SER A 87 4.16 -0.07 9.54
C SER A 87 3.32 1.19 9.67
N ASP A 88 3.99 2.35 9.68
CA ASP A 88 3.38 3.69 9.69
C ASP A 88 3.30 4.32 8.29
N LEU A 89 3.82 3.62 7.27
CA LEU A 89 3.85 4.02 5.88
C LEU A 89 2.79 3.27 5.08
N MET A 90 1.97 4.02 4.34
CA MET A 90 1.01 3.50 3.38
C MET A 90 1.42 3.91 1.96
N HIS A 91 1.42 2.94 1.05
CA HIS A 91 1.55 3.19 -0.38
C HIS A 91 0.17 3.14 -1.02
N TRP A 92 -0.16 4.15 -1.81
CA TRP A 92 -1.42 4.27 -2.55
C TRP A 92 -1.13 4.14 -4.04
N THR A 93 -0.81 2.93 -4.47
CA THR A 93 -0.36 2.66 -5.83
C THR A 93 -0.55 1.19 -6.19
N LEU A 94 -0.90 0.93 -7.45
CA LEU A 94 -0.76 -0.37 -8.11
C LEU A 94 -0.97 -0.16 -9.63
N ASP A 95 -2.20 -0.33 -10.10
CA ASP A 95 -2.64 0.10 -11.42
C ASP A 95 -3.40 1.42 -11.28
N GLY A 96 -3.58 2.12 -12.40
CA GLY A 96 -4.35 3.36 -12.43
C GLY A 96 -3.64 4.62 -11.94
N GLU A 97 -4.42 5.70 -11.87
CA GLU A 97 -4.02 7.01 -11.34
C GLU A 97 -4.76 7.25 -10.01
N PRO A 98 -4.06 7.40 -8.87
CA PRO A 98 -4.69 7.55 -7.56
C PRO A 98 -5.80 8.61 -7.49
N PHE A 99 -5.59 9.76 -8.12
CA PHE A 99 -6.54 10.88 -8.10
C PHE A 99 -7.78 10.67 -8.98
N MET A 100 -7.85 9.56 -9.75
CA MET A 100 -9.09 9.14 -10.40
C MET A 100 -10.12 8.58 -9.40
N ASN A 101 -9.70 8.19 -8.19
CA ASN A 101 -10.62 7.87 -7.11
C ASN A 101 -11.11 9.17 -6.45
N LYS A 102 -12.36 9.55 -6.71
CA LYS A 102 -12.97 10.78 -6.17
C LYS A 102 -13.03 10.84 -4.64
N ARG A 103 -12.99 9.68 -3.98
CA ARG A 103 -13.00 9.53 -2.51
C ARG A 103 -11.61 9.24 -1.95
N PHE A 104 -10.55 9.51 -2.73
CA PHE A 104 -9.18 9.21 -2.30
C PHE A 104 -8.83 9.90 -0.97
N HIS A 105 -9.24 11.15 -0.77
CA HIS A 105 -9.03 11.88 0.50
C HIS A 105 -9.61 11.17 1.73
N GLU A 106 -10.80 10.58 1.63
CA GLU A 106 -11.44 9.81 2.71
C GLU A 106 -10.62 8.56 3.06
N ASN A 107 -9.99 7.93 2.06
CA ASN A 107 -9.12 6.77 2.28
C ASN A 107 -7.89 7.14 3.14
N PHE A 108 -7.33 8.35 2.98
CA PHE A 108 -6.26 8.85 3.86
C PHE A 108 -6.74 9.04 5.29
N GLU A 109 -7.93 9.62 5.46
CA GLU A 109 -8.51 9.84 6.80
C GLU A 109 -8.68 8.51 7.53
N VAL A 110 -9.24 7.51 6.86
CA VAL A 110 -9.34 6.15 7.40
C VAL A 110 -7.95 5.62 7.78
N ALA A 111 -6.98 5.68 6.87
CA ALA A 111 -5.63 5.17 7.13
C ALA A 111 -4.95 5.83 8.34
N ARG A 112 -5.16 7.13 8.53
CA ARG A 112 -4.65 7.87 9.68
C ARG A 112 -5.22 7.36 11.00
N ARG A 113 -6.51 6.98 11.06
CA ARG A 113 -7.12 6.38 12.26
C ARG A 113 -6.46 5.07 12.67
N TYR A 114 -5.90 4.33 11.71
CA TYR A 114 -5.15 3.10 11.94
C TYR A 114 -3.64 3.32 12.11
N GLY A 115 -3.16 4.56 12.31
CA GLY A 115 -1.76 4.85 12.62
C GLY A 115 -0.82 4.86 11.41
N PHE A 116 -1.35 4.84 10.19
CA PHE A 116 -0.56 5.19 9.01
C PHE A 116 -0.44 6.71 8.93
N THR A 117 0.77 7.22 9.16
CA THR A 117 1.02 8.67 9.26
C THR A 117 1.87 9.20 8.12
N LYS A 118 2.51 8.29 7.37
CA LYS A 118 3.26 8.59 6.15
C LYS A 118 2.50 7.97 4.98
N HIS A 119 2.37 8.73 3.90
CA HIS A 119 1.64 8.30 2.72
C HIS A 119 2.47 8.59 1.48
N HIS A 120 2.70 7.57 0.68
CA HIS A 120 3.31 7.68 -0.64
C HIS A 120 2.26 7.33 -1.69
N PHE A 121 2.21 8.07 -2.78
CA PHE A 121 1.42 7.76 -3.95
C PHE A 121 2.26 8.04 -5.19
N ALA A 122 2.04 7.27 -6.25
CA ALA A 122 2.66 7.49 -7.56
C ALA A 122 1.58 8.03 -8.49
N THR A 123 1.83 9.19 -9.10
CA THR A 123 0.87 9.94 -9.91
C THR A 123 1.51 10.41 -11.21
N ASN A 124 0.73 10.51 -12.26
CA ASN A 124 1.09 11.19 -13.50
C ASN A 124 1.00 12.73 -13.41
N ALA A 125 0.58 13.25 -12.25
CA ALA A 125 0.52 14.66 -11.89
C ALA A 125 -0.46 15.54 -12.68
N MET A 126 -1.32 14.98 -13.53
CA MET A 126 -2.31 15.78 -14.27
C MET A 126 -3.47 16.26 -13.38
N LEU A 127 -3.74 15.56 -12.28
CA LEU A 127 -4.91 15.76 -11.41
C LEU A 127 -4.56 16.38 -10.04
N ILE A 128 -3.39 17.01 -9.93
CA ILE A 128 -2.89 17.69 -8.72
C ILE A 128 -2.82 19.19 -9.02
#